data_AF-A0A7K3CS90-F1
#
_entry.id   AF-A0A7K3CS90-F1
#
_cell.length_a   1.000
_cell.length_b   1.000
_cell.length_c   1.000
_cell.angle_alpha   90.00
_cell.angle_beta   90.00
_cell.angle_gamma   90.00
#
_symmetry.space_group_name_H-M   'P 1'
#
loop_
_entity.id
_entity.type
_entity.pdbx_description
1 polymer ?
#
loop_
_entity_poly.entity_id
_entity_poly.type
_entity_poly.pdbx_seq_one_letter_code
_entity_poly.pdbx_strand_id
1 'polypeptide(L)'
;MTDQLPRRFHLVRDVDETGTSGTGVVVEGIEFTDGTVALRWLTGTTSTAIYASIEDVETIHGHGGKTRVVWVDGHPADPRESA
;
A
#
# COMPACT_ATOMS: atom_id res chain seq x y z
N MET A 1 24.01 -4.65 -6.17
CA MET A 1 22.57 -4.90 -5.94
C MET A 1 22.37 -4.80 -4.45
N THR A 2 21.65 -3.79 -4.00
CA THR A 2 21.33 -3.58 -2.59
C THR A 2 20.44 -4.71 -2.10
N ASP A 3 20.70 -5.20 -0.88
CA ASP A 3 19.94 -6.25 -0.18
C ASP A 3 18.58 -5.73 0.32
N GLN A 4 17.90 -4.92 -0.49
CA GLN A 4 16.59 -4.39 -0.16
C GLN A 4 15.54 -5.39 -0.60
N LEU A 5 14.61 -5.72 0.29
CA LEU A 5 13.45 -6.53 -0.04
C LEU A 5 12.29 -5.61 -0.47
N PRO A 6 11.39 -6.10 -1.34
CA PRO A 6 10.13 -5.42 -1.58
C PRO A 6 9.37 -5.15 -0.29
N ARG A 7 8.67 -4.02 -0.23
CA ARG A 7 7.98 -3.54 0.97
C ARG A 7 6.48 -3.72 0.83
N ARG A 8 5.85 -4.35 1.82
CA ARG A 8 4.41 -4.63 1.83
C ARG A 8 3.65 -3.50 2.51
N PHE A 9 2.46 -3.21 2.00
CA PHE A 9 1.56 -2.22 2.58
C PHE A 9 0.09 -2.60 2.43
N HIS A 10 -0.75 -1.92 3.18
CA HIS A 10 -2.19 -1.86 2.98
C HIS A 10 -2.63 -0.46 2.58
N LEU A 11 -3.71 -0.34 1.79
CA LEU A 11 -4.50 0.88 1.81
C LEU A 11 -5.59 0.73 2.86
N VAL A 12 -5.61 1.67 3.81
CA VAL A 12 -6.62 1.72 4.85
C VAL A 12 -7.52 2.93 4.59
N ARG A 13 -8.81 2.66 4.42
CA ARG A 13 -9.84 3.66 4.16
C ARG A 13 -10.56 4.01 5.45
N ASP A 14 -10.52 5.28 5.83
CA ASP A 14 -11.17 5.78 7.04
C ASP A 14 -12.61 6.21 6.79
N VAL A 15 -12.93 6.65 5.57
CA VAL A 15 -14.27 7.13 5.20
C VAL A 15 -14.70 6.52 3.86
N ASP A 16 -15.87 5.88 3.84
CA ASP A 16 -16.57 5.50 2.61
C ASP A 16 -17.74 6.45 2.37
N GLU A 17 -17.54 7.45 1.52
CA GLU A 17 -18.56 8.46 1.21
C GLU A 17 -19.72 7.91 0.39
N THR A 18 -19.51 6.79 -0.30
CA THR A 18 -20.49 6.19 -1.21
C THR A 18 -21.34 5.13 -0.54
N GLY A 19 -20.92 4.64 0.63
CA GLY A 19 -21.53 3.50 1.33
C GLY A 19 -21.45 2.17 0.57
N THR A 20 -20.68 2.11 -0.53
CA THR A 20 -20.63 0.95 -1.45
C THR A 20 -19.38 0.10 -1.21
N SER A 21 -18.32 0.68 -0.64
CA SER A 21 -16.97 0.10 -0.66
C SER A 21 -16.45 -0.33 0.72
N GLY A 22 -17.05 0.18 1.80
CA GLY A 22 -16.64 -0.08 3.18
C GLY A 22 -15.39 0.68 3.62
N THR A 23 -15.13 0.63 4.93
CA THR A 23 -13.93 1.17 5.60
C THR A 23 -13.00 0.04 6.06
N GLY A 24 -11.77 0.37 6.43
CA GLY A 24 -10.75 -0.58 6.85
C GLY A 24 -9.74 -0.91 5.75
N VAL A 25 -9.14 -2.10 5.80
CA VAL A 25 -8.16 -2.56 4.79
C VAL A 25 -8.90 -2.90 3.50
N VAL A 26 -8.63 -2.13 2.45
CA VAL A 26 -9.29 -2.27 1.15
C VAL A 26 -8.35 -2.78 0.06
N VAL A 27 -7.05 -2.79 0.35
CA VAL A 27 -5.99 -3.24 -0.56
C VAL A 27 -4.87 -3.93 0.21
N GLU A 28 -4.35 -5.02 -0.38
CA GLU A 28 -3.01 -5.55 -0.11
C GLU A 28 -2.06 -5.13 -1.23
N GLY A 29 -0.88 -4.62 -0.89
CA GLY A 29 0.08 -4.12 -1.87
C GLY A 29 1.53 -4.44 -1.56
N ILE A 30 2.36 -4.39 -2.59
CA ILE A 30 3.80 -4.53 -2.52
C ILE A 30 4.46 -3.49 -3.42
N GLU A 31 5.46 -2.79 -2.88
CA GLU A 31 6.37 -1.92 -3.61
C GLU A 31 7.67 -2.70 -3.86
N PHE A 32 7.99 -2.92 -5.13
CA PHE A 32 9.23 -3.56 -5.54
C PHE A 32 10.41 -2.61 -5.39
N THR A 33 11.61 -3.17 -5.37
CA THR A 33 12.85 -2.39 -5.18
C THR A 33 13.16 -1.41 -6.31
N ASP A 34 12.48 -1.53 -7.44
CA ASP A 34 12.56 -0.59 -8.56
C ASP A 34 11.52 0.55 -8.47
N GLY A 35 10.70 0.56 -7.41
CA GLY A 35 9.62 1.52 -7.17
C GLY A 35 8.26 1.09 -7.71
N THR A 36 8.20 0.09 -8.61
CA THR A 36 6.92 -0.38 -9.18
C THR A 36 6.04 -0.96 -8.07
N VAL A 37 4.73 -0.73 -8.15
CA VAL A 37 3.77 -1.24 -7.17
C VAL A 37 2.81 -2.23 -7.80
N ALA A 38 2.57 -3.36 -7.14
CA ALA A 38 1.45 -4.24 -7.43
C ALA A 38 0.48 -4.26 -6.25
N LEU A 39 -0.82 -4.23 -6.53
CA LEU A 39 -1.84 -4.28 -5.50
C LEU A 39 -3.06 -5.12 -5.87
N ARG A 40 -3.73 -5.64 -4.84
CA ARG A 40 -4.95 -6.46 -4.90
C ARG A 40 -6.07 -5.76 -4.12
N TRP A 41 -7.17 -5.47 -4.80
CA TRP A 41 -8.37 -4.95 -4.16
C TRP A 41 -9.10 -6.05 -3.39
N LEU A 42 -9.44 -5.77 -2.13
CA LEU A 42 -10.15 -6.67 -1.21
C LEU A 42 -11.66 -6.36 -1.10
N THR A 43 -12.17 -5.48 -1.95
CA THR A 43 -13.59 -5.11 -1.98
C THR A 43 -14.42 -6.17 -2.73
N GLY A 44 -15.74 -6.02 -2.76
CA GLY A 44 -16.65 -6.99 -3.40
C GLY A 44 -16.39 -7.23 -4.89
N THR A 45 -15.72 -6.30 -5.59
CA THR A 45 -15.21 -6.51 -6.95
C THR A 45 -13.69 -6.49 -6.92
N THR A 46 -13.09 -7.67 -6.80
CA THR A 46 -11.64 -7.82 -6.71
C THR A 46 -10.97 -7.60 -8.07
N SER A 47 -9.89 -6.82 -8.09
CA SER A 47 -9.00 -6.68 -9.25
C SER A 47 -7.55 -6.55 -8.81
N THR A 48 -6.63 -6.68 -9.76
CA THR A 48 -5.19 -6.46 -9.54
C THR A 48 -4.76 -5.29 -10.42
N ALA A 49 -3.96 -4.39 -9.87
CA ALA A 49 -3.45 -3.23 -10.57
C ALA A 49 -1.95 -3.04 -10.34
N ILE A 50 -1.28 -2.47 -11.33
CA ILE A 50 0.15 -2.15 -11.31
C ILE A 50 0.31 -0.63 -11.51
N TYR A 51 1.19 -0.01 -10.73
CA TYR A 51 1.50 1.42 -10.77
C TYR A 51 3.02 1.63 -10.85
N ALA A 52 3.45 2.78 -11.37
CA ALA A 52 4.86 3.09 -11.50
C ALA A 52 5.53 3.43 -10.16
N SER A 53 4.77 3.96 -9.20
CA SER A 53 5.25 4.26 -7.85
C SER A 53 4.15 4.26 -6.79
N ILE A 54 4.54 4.34 -5.51
CA ILE A 54 3.59 4.49 -4.39
C ILE A 54 2.90 5.86 -4.42
N GLU A 55 3.56 6.91 -4.90
CA GLU A 55 2.99 8.26 -5.03
C GLU A 55 1.84 8.28 -6.05
N ASP A 56 1.93 7.50 -7.13
CA ASP A 56 0.82 7.33 -8.07
C ASP A 56 -0.39 6.68 -7.39
N VAL A 57 -0.15 5.68 -6.55
CA VAL A 57 -1.21 5.02 -5.75
C VAL A 57 -1.87 6.03 -4.81
N GLU A 58 -1.09 6.83 -4.08
CA GLU A 58 -1.61 7.85 -3.16
C GLU A 58 -2.35 8.98 -3.90
N THR A 59 -1.84 9.43 -5.03
CA THR A 59 -2.46 10.47 -5.85
C THR A 59 -3.83 10.04 -6.37
N ILE A 60 -3.93 8.80 -6.86
CA ILE A 60 -5.16 8.28 -7.46
C ILE A 60 -6.16 7.85 -6.37
N HIS A 61 -5.71 7.19 -5.30
CA HIS A 61 -6.58 6.50 -4.33
C HIS A 61 -6.64 7.15 -2.96
N GLY A 62 -5.81 8.16 -2.67
CA GLY A 62 -5.75 8.78 -1.34
C GLY A 62 -6.99 9.60 -0.98
N HIS A 63 -7.76 10.06 -1.98
CA HIS A 63 -9.02 10.79 -1.82
C HIS A 63 -8.95 11.91 -0.76
N GLY A 64 -7.91 12.75 -0.82
CA GLY A 64 -7.72 13.85 0.14
C GLY A 64 -7.41 13.39 1.57
N GLY A 65 -6.75 12.24 1.72
CA GLY A 65 -6.35 11.68 3.02
C GLY A 65 -7.39 10.73 3.63
N LYS A 66 -8.48 10.41 2.93
CA LYS A 66 -9.51 9.46 3.39
C LYS A 66 -9.08 8.00 3.23
N THR A 67 -8.07 7.75 2.42
CA THR A 67 -7.40 6.45 2.29
C THR A 67 -5.90 6.69 2.40
N ARG A 68 -5.20 5.88 3.21
CA ARG A 68 -3.77 6.05 3.48
C ARG A 68 -3.00 4.75 3.29
N VAL A 69 -1.72 4.87 2.92
CA VAL A 69 -0.77 3.75 2.90
C VAL A 69 -0.36 3.42 4.34
N VAL A 70 -0.45 2.15 4.71
CA VAL A 70 0.06 1.62 5.98
C VAL A 70 1.06 0.51 5.66
N TRP A 71 2.35 0.78 5.91
CA TRP A 71 3.42 -0.19 5.71
C TRP A 71 3.35 -1.31 6.75
N VAL A 72 3.44 -2.56 6.28
CA VAL A 72 3.37 -3.78 7.11
C VAL A 72 4.74 -4.18 7.60
N ASP A 73 5.76 -3.99 6.76
CA ASP A 73 7.14 -4.19 7.16
C ASP A 73 7.55 -3.00 8.03
N GLY A 74 7.96 -3.28 9.27
CA GLY A 74 8.68 -2.29 10.07
C GLY A 74 9.84 -1.73 9.25
N HIS A 75 10.20 -0.47 9.46
CA HIS A 75 11.42 0.09 8.87
C HIS A 75 12.53 -0.95 9.05
N PRO A 76 13.24 -1.38 7.98
CA PRO A 76 14.21 -2.46 8.07
C PRO A 76 15.09 -2.13 9.27
N ALA A 77 15.05 -2.99 10.29
CA ALA A 77 15.82 -2.78 11.50
C ALA A 77 17.24 -2.49 11.06
N ASP A 78 17.77 -1.35 11.48
CA ASP A 78 19.14 -0.99 11.21
C ASP A 78 20.01 -2.19 11.62
N PRO A 79 20.81 -2.79 10.72
CA PRO A 79 21.65 -3.93 11.04
C PRO A 79 22.58 -3.69 12.26
N ARG A 80 22.72 -2.44 12.71
CA ARG A 80 23.48 -2.01 13.88
C ARG A 80 22.75 -2.16 15.22
N GLU A 81 21.46 -2.48 15.26
CA GLU A 81 20.71 -2.67 16.52
C GLU A 81 20.56 -4.14 16.95
N SER A 82 21.17 -5.07 16.20
CA SER A 82 21.16 -6.51 16.50
C SER A 82 22.44 -7.00 17.21
N ALA A 83 23.18 -6.12 17.90
CA ALA A 83 24.45 -6.43 18.55
C ALA A 83 24.32 -6.51 20.08
#